data_AF-A0A1N6SK71-F1
#
_entry.id   AF-A0A1N6SK71-F1
#
_cell.length_a   1.000
_cell.length_b   1.000
_cell.length_c   1.000
_cell.angle_alpha   90.00
_cell.angle_beta   90.00
_cell.angle_gamma   90.00
#
_symmetry.space_group_name_H-M   'P 1'
#
loop_
_entity.id
_entity.type
_entity.pdbx_description
1 polymer ?
#
loop_
_entity_poly.entity_id
_entity_poly.type
_entity_poly.pdbx_seq_one_letter_code
_entity_poly.pdbx_strand_id
1 'polypeptide(L)'
;MSKLVNALLLTTLASAAASVSAESPMVPTPPAIAAKSYILMDYYTGQTLVELNSNERLPPASLTKMMTSYIIGQELLKGNIKRDDMVTVSQNAWSKNYSDSSKMFIEVGKQVSVDDLNKGIIIQSGNDACVAMAEHIAGSTDSFADMMNTWATKLGMKDSHFMNPHGLFDDNHYSTAHDMAVLGQALIRDVPEEYKIYSQKDFQFNGITQHNRNRLLWDTSLNVDGIKTGHVSEIGYNLVASATNKEGMRLISVVMGTESERVRADESKKLLTYGFRFFQTLTPYKAGTELVNQKIWMGDKPTVKLGVDKDVAVTITRGQADKLKADFQLDSELKAPLTKGQQVGTVSVKLDGKEIAKAPLVALEEVQEGNLLSRVWDYLMMLIQSLLK
;
A
#
# COMPACT_ATOMS: atom_id res chain seq x y z
N MET A 1 -28.18 24.89 83.15
CA MET A 1 -26.94 24.09 83.09
C MET A 1 -27.29 22.72 82.54
N SER A 2 -26.40 22.14 81.71
CA SER A 2 -26.46 20.92 80.88
C SER A 2 -27.31 21.05 79.59
N LYS A 3 -26.75 21.13 78.37
CA LYS A 3 -25.81 20.29 77.56
C LYS A 3 -26.48 19.03 77.01
N LEU A 4 -26.79 19.01 75.69
CA LEU A 4 -26.05 18.32 74.58
C LEU A 4 -26.22 16.77 74.66
N VAL A 5 -26.63 16.00 73.66
CA VAL A 5 -26.25 15.91 72.23
C VAL A 5 -27.34 15.08 71.50
N ASN A 6 -27.86 15.53 70.36
CA ASN A 6 -28.51 14.65 69.37
C ASN A 6 -27.57 14.54 68.17
N ALA A 7 -27.06 13.34 67.92
CA ALA A 7 -26.17 13.05 66.80
C ALA A 7 -26.99 12.89 65.51
N LEU A 8 -26.78 13.80 64.56
CA LEU A 8 -27.25 13.67 63.19
C LEU A 8 -26.12 13.01 62.38
N LEU A 9 -26.25 11.74 62.02
CA LEU A 9 -25.35 11.08 61.07
C LEU A 9 -25.66 11.62 59.67
N LEU A 10 -24.76 12.42 59.10
CA LEU A 10 -24.69 12.67 57.66
C LEU A 10 -23.97 11.48 57.02
N THR A 11 -24.72 10.60 56.35
CA THR A 11 -24.15 9.60 55.44
C THR A 11 -23.83 10.25 54.10
N THR A 12 -22.59 10.67 53.91
CA THR A 12 -22.05 11.02 52.59
C THR A 12 -21.89 9.75 51.76
N LEU A 13 -22.81 9.50 50.82
CA LEU A 13 -22.58 8.53 49.75
C LEU A 13 -21.48 9.09 48.83
N ALA A 14 -20.24 8.68 49.07
CA ALA A 14 -19.17 8.81 48.09
C ALA A 14 -19.44 7.79 46.97
N SER A 15 -20.04 8.25 45.87
CA SER A 15 -20.07 7.48 44.62
C SER A 15 -18.64 7.36 44.10
N ALA A 16 -17.97 6.26 44.46
CA ALA A 16 -16.76 5.82 43.80
C ALA A 16 -17.14 5.45 42.36
N ALA A 17 -16.93 6.37 41.43
CA ALA A 17 -16.94 6.07 40.01
C ALA A 17 -15.79 5.09 39.75
N ALA A 18 -16.11 3.80 39.72
CA ALA A 18 -15.18 2.78 39.27
C ALA A 18 -14.76 3.13 37.85
N SER A 19 -13.51 3.59 37.71
CA SER A 19 -12.88 3.79 36.43
C SER A 19 -12.67 2.39 35.85
N VAL A 20 -13.61 1.94 35.04
CA VAL A 20 -13.44 0.72 34.24
C VAL A 20 -12.30 1.03 33.27
N SER A 21 -11.08 0.64 33.62
CA SER A 21 -9.99 0.56 32.64
C SER A 21 -10.46 -0.36 31.54
N ALA A 22 -10.77 0.22 30.37
CA ALA A 22 -11.01 -0.55 29.18
C ALA A 22 -9.74 -1.35 28.90
N GLU A 23 -9.77 -2.66 29.14
CA GLU A 23 -8.69 -3.55 28.75
C GLU A 23 -8.45 -3.35 27.25
N SER A 24 -7.26 -2.85 26.92
CA SER A 24 -6.83 -2.78 25.52
C SER A 24 -6.76 -4.22 25.02
N PRO A 25 -7.41 -4.56 23.89
CA PRO A 25 -7.36 -5.92 23.38
C PRO A 25 -5.90 -6.32 23.20
N MET A 26 -5.50 -7.39 23.89
CA MET A 26 -4.15 -7.92 23.80
C MET A 26 -3.95 -8.47 22.39
N VAL A 27 -3.26 -7.71 21.53
CA VAL A 27 -2.70 -8.26 20.29
C VAL A 27 -1.63 -9.26 20.73
N PRO A 28 -1.76 -10.56 20.39
CA PRO A 28 -0.72 -11.52 20.75
C PRO A 28 0.60 -11.11 20.12
N THR A 29 1.69 -11.36 20.83
CA THR A 29 3.05 -11.14 20.32
C THR A 29 3.16 -11.75 18.92
N PRO A 30 3.68 -10.99 17.93
CA PRO A 30 3.89 -11.51 16.59
C PRO A 30 4.70 -12.81 16.60
N PRO A 31 4.46 -13.73 15.66
CA PRO A 31 5.22 -14.98 15.58
C PRO A 31 6.70 -14.67 15.33
N ALA A 32 7.58 -15.47 15.92
CA ALA A 32 8.99 -15.46 15.55
C ALA A 32 9.14 -15.92 14.10
N ILE A 33 9.85 -15.12 13.29
CA ILE A 33 10.08 -15.38 11.87
C ILE A 33 11.55 -15.72 11.64
N ALA A 34 11.82 -16.83 10.97
CA ALA A 34 13.16 -17.30 10.66
C ALA A 34 13.73 -16.58 9.41
N ALA A 35 14.02 -15.29 9.53
CA ALA A 35 14.55 -14.43 8.46
C ALA A 35 15.47 -13.34 9.00
N LYS A 36 16.35 -12.78 8.15
CA LYS A 36 17.20 -11.63 8.52
C LYS A 36 16.39 -10.34 8.68
N SER A 37 15.43 -10.12 7.78
CA SER A 37 14.57 -8.94 7.75
C SER A 37 13.18 -9.30 7.25
N TYR A 38 12.14 -8.68 7.81
CA TYR A 38 10.77 -8.85 7.34
C TYR A 38 9.87 -7.65 7.68
N ILE A 39 8.77 -7.55 6.93
CA ILE A 39 7.67 -6.61 7.19
C ILE A 39 6.33 -7.26 6.78
N LEU A 40 5.28 -6.91 7.50
CA LEU A 40 3.88 -7.14 7.13
C LEU A 40 3.16 -5.80 7.07
N MET A 41 2.62 -5.45 5.91
CA MET A 41 1.99 -4.17 5.63
C MET A 41 0.56 -4.37 5.15
N ASP A 42 -0.38 -3.54 5.60
CA ASP A 42 -1.70 -3.44 4.98
C ASP A 42 -1.63 -2.62 3.69
N TYR A 43 -2.20 -3.15 2.61
CA TYR A 43 -2.14 -2.53 1.29
C TYR A 43 -2.90 -1.20 1.21
N TYR A 44 -4.06 -1.06 1.85
CA TYR A 44 -4.90 0.14 1.69
C TYR A 44 -4.40 1.30 2.53
N THR A 45 -3.89 1.01 3.72
CA THR A 45 -3.46 2.04 4.67
C THR A 45 -1.96 2.31 4.62
N GLY A 46 -1.17 1.37 4.06
CA GLY A 46 0.29 1.40 4.16
C GLY A 46 0.81 1.17 5.57
N GLN A 47 -0.06 0.79 6.52
CA GLN A 47 0.34 0.61 7.91
C GLN A 47 1.18 -0.66 8.06
N THR A 48 2.36 -0.50 8.67
CA THR A 48 3.18 -1.61 9.14
C THR A 48 2.53 -2.27 10.36
N LEU A 49 2.24 -3.56 10.25
CA LEU A 49 1.62 -4.35 11.32
C LEU A 49 2.66 -5.08 12.16
N VAL A 50 3.72 -5.59 11.51
CA VAL A 50 4.85 -6.27 12.14
C VAL A 50 6.09 -6.02 11.31
N GLU A 51 7.23 -5.81 11.93
CA GLU A 51 8.51 -5.70 11.25
C GLU A 51 9.68 -6.16 12.12
N LEU A 52 10.77 -6.56 11.48
CA LEU A 52 12.10 -6.73 12.07
C LEU A 52 13.12 -6.32 11.01
N ASN A 53 14.04 -5.41 11.37
CA ASN A 53 15.10 -4.92 10.48
C ASN A 53 14.58 -4.50 9.09
N SER A 54 13.35 -3.97 9.02
CA SER A 54 12.66 -3.71 7.75
C SER A 54 13.36 -2.68 6.86
N ASN A 55 14.17 -1.81 7.46
CA ASN A 55 14.99 -0.78 6.79
C ASN A 55 16.46 -1.21 6.62
N GLU A 56 16.83 -2.46 6.93
CA GLU A 56 18.18 -2.97 6.68
C GLU A 56 18.40 -3.16 5.18
N ARG A 57 19.52 -2.62 4.67
CA ARG A 57 19.90 -2.75 3.26
C ARG A 57 20.46 -4.14 3.00
N LEU A 58 19.79 -4.88 2.13
CA LEU A 58 20.13 -6.24 1.74
C LEU A 58 20.09 -6.38 0.21
N PRO A 59 20.92 -7.27 -0.38
CA PRO A 59 20.81 -7.60 -1.80
C PRO A 59 19.39 -8.12 -2.14
N PRO A 60 18.61 -7.43 -2.99
CA PRO A 60 17.24 -7.82 -3.30
C PRO A 60 17.15 -9.10 -4.15
N ALA A 61 18.25 -9.48 -4.82
CA ALA A 61 18.26 -10.56 -5.81
C ALA A 61 17.14 -10.35 -6.85
N SER A 62 16.48 -11.43 -7.30
CA SER A 62 15.38 -11.34 -8.27
C SER A 62 14.13 -10.58 -7.78
N LEU A 63 14.06 -10.08 -6.54
CA LEU A 63 13.01 -9.12 -6.17
C LEU A 63 13.12 -7.83 -6.98
N THR A 64 14.32 -7.48 -7.45
CA THR A 64 14.57 -6.38 -8.40
C THR A 64 13.65 -6.40 -9.62
N LYS A 65 13.28 -7.60 -10.09
CA LYS A 65 12.39 -7.76 -11.24
C LYS A 65 10.99 -7.19 -11.01
N MET A 66 10.59 -6.93 -9.76
CA MET A 66 9.37 -6.17 -9.47
C MET A 66 9.47 -4.74 -9.97
N MET A 67 10.62 -4.08 -9.86
CA MET A 67 10.81 -2.73 -10.39
C MET A 67 10.84 -2.75 -11.92
N THR A 68 11.49 -3.76 -12.50
CA THR A 68 11.48 -3.97 -13.95
C THR A 68 10.06 -4.17 -14.49
N SER A 69 9.27 -5.04 -13.87
CA SER A 69 7.85 -5.24 -14.22
C SER A 69 7.01 -3.99 -13.97
N TYR A 70 7.25 -3.25 -12.88
CA TYR A 70 6.57 -1.99 -12.62
C TYR A 70 6.80 -0.98 -13.75
N ILE A 71 8.04 -0.84 -14.24
CA ILE A 71 8.36 0.04 -15.37
C ILE A 71 7.70 -0.46 -16.65
N ILE A 72 7.76 -1.75 -16.97
CA ILE A 72 7.07 -2.33 -18.14
C ILE A 72 5.58 -2.00 -18.09
N GLY A 73 4.93 -2.21 -16.94
CA GLY A 73 3.52 -1.88 -16.73
C GLY A 73 3.21 -0.39 -16.93
N GLN A 74 4.09 0.50 -16.47
CA GLN A 74 3.95 1.94 -16.67
C GLN A 74 4.08 2.35 -18.15
N GLU A 75 5.04 1.76 -18.87
CA GLU A 75 5.23 2.05 -20.30
C GLU A 75 4.10 1.49 -21.17
N LEU A 76 3.55 0.33 -20.81
CA LEU A 76 2.32 -0.21 -21.40
C LEU A 76 1.12 0.71 -21.13
N LEU A 77 0.95 1.21 -19.90
CA LEU A 77 -0.17 2.07 -19.51
C LEU A 77 -0.13 3.43 -20.23
N LYS A 78 1.07 3.98 -20.48
CA LYS A 78 1.27 5.21 -21.26
C LYS A 78 1.14 4.98 -22.78
N GLY A 79 1.14 3.73 -23.24
CA GLY A 79 1.11 3.39 -24.66
C GLY A 79 2.44 3.59 -25.39
N ASN A 80 3.56 3.64 -24.65
CA ASN A 80 4.91 3.77 -25.23
C ASN A 80 5.40 2.44 -25.84
N ILE A 81 4.90 1.32 -25.30
CA ILE A 81 5.05 -0.03 -25.84
C ILE A 81 3.70 -0.74 -25.84
N LYS A 82 3.55 -1.78 -26.65
CA LYS A 82 2.38 -2.66 -26.70
C LYS A 82 2.77 -4.10 -26.43
N ARG A 83 1.80 -4.91 -25.98
CA ARG A 83 2.02 -6.33 -25.66
C ARG A 83 2.50 -7.15 -26.86
N ASP A 84 2.04 -6.80 -28.05
CA ASP A 84 2.36 -7.46 -29.32
C ASP A 84 3.59 -6.88 -30.04
N ASP A 85 4.23 -5.84 -29.48
CA ASP A 85 5.47 -5.33 -30.03
C ASP A 85 6.55 -6.43 -29.97
N MET A 86 7.32 -6.55 -31.05
CA MET A 86 8.37 -7.54 -31.18
C MET A 86 9.72 -6.95 -30.79
N VAL A 87 10.35 -7.55 -29.78
CA VAL A 87 11.66 -7.16 -29.28
C VAL A 87 12.73 -8.04 -29.91
N THR A 88 13.68 -7.45 -30.62
CA THR A 88 14.86 -8.16 -31.14
C THR A 88 15.84 -8.42 -30.01
N VAL A 89 16.15 -9.69 -29.77
CA VAL A 89 17.07 -10.14 -28.73
C VAL A 89 18.50 -9.77 -29.12
N SER A 90 19.15 -8.93 -28.30
CA SER A 90 20.54 -8.53 -28.49
C SER A 90 21.53 -9.63 -28.10
N GLN A 91 22.82 -9.40 -28.38
CA GLN A 91 23.89 -10.26 -27.89
C GLN A 91 23.97 -10.27 -26.36
N ASN A 92 23.68 -9.15 -25.70
CA ASN A 92 23.69 -9.02 -24.24
C ASN A 92 22.54 -9.80 -23.60
N ALA A 93 21.37 -9.77 -24.23
CA ALA A 93 20.18 -10.48 -23.79
C ALA A 93 20.20 -11.98 -24.11
N TRP A 94 21.26 -12.50 -24.73
CA TRP A 94 21.33 -13.93 -25.06
C TRP A 94 21.38 -14.79 -23.80
N SER A 95 20.46 -15.76 -23.68
CA SER A 95 20.36 -16.69 -22.56
C SER A 95 21.66 -17.45 -22.21
N LYS A 96 22.62 -17.58 -23.15
CA LYS A 96 23.93 -18.18 -22.89
C LYS A 96 24.81 -17.36 -21.94
N ASN A 97 24.57 -16.06 -21.80
CA ASN A 97 25.32 -15.19 -20.88
C ASN A 97 24.92 -15.39 -19.41
N TYR A 98 23.89 -16.20 -19.15
CA TYR A 98 23.20 -16.29 -17.87
C TYR A 98 23.15 -17.74 -17.34
N SER A 99 24.27 -18.47 -17.44
CA SER A 99 24.38 -19.92 -17.18
C SER A 99 23.77 -20.37 -15.86
N ASP A 100 24.09 -19.69 -14.75
CA ASP A 100 23.72 -20.09 -13.39
C ASP A 100 22.51 -19.33 -12.84
N SER A 101 21.61 -18.90 -13.73
CA SER A 101 20.46 -18.10 -13.37
C SER A 101 19.18 -18.54 -14.07
N SER A 102 18.05 -17.99 -13.61
CA SER A 102 16.76 -18.20 -14.28
C SER A 102 16.74 -17.47 -15.62
N LYS A 103 16.29 -18.13 -16.67
CA LYS A 103 16.34 -17.62 -18.05
C LYS A 103 15.23 -18.17 -18.93
N MET A 104 14.65 -17.36 -19.79
CA MET A 104 13.61 -17.72 -20.74
C MET A 104 14.11 -18.52 -21.94
N PHE A 105 15.44 -18.68 -22.05
CA PHE A 105 16.12 -19.40 -23.14
C PHE A 105 15.95 -18.69 -24.49
N ILE A 106 15.89 -17.36 -24.47
CA ILE A 106 15.83 -16.55 -25.70
C ILE A 106 17.20 -16.55 -26.40
N GLU A 107 17.17 -16.45 -27.73
CA GLU A 107 18.36 -16.53 -28.58
C GLU A 107 18.60 -15.22 -29.34
N VAL A 108 19.86 -14.81 -29.45
CA VAL A 108 20.27 -13.59 -30.16
C VAL A 108 19.69 -13.55 -31.59
N GLY A 109 19.24 -12.37 -32.00
CA GLY A 109 18.67 -12.10 -33.32
C GLY A 109 17.22 -12.57 -33.50
N LYS A 110 16.69 -13.41 -32.62
CA LYS A 110 15.25 -13.75 -32.63
C LYS A 110 14.42 -12.58 -32.14
N GLN A 111 13.15 -12.57 -32.53
CA GLN A 111 12.17 -11.62 -32.02
C GLN A 111 11.22 -12.32 -31.06
N VAL A 112 10.97 -11.69 -29.91
CA VAL A 112 10.05 -12.18 -28.88
C VAL A 112 9.08 -11.06 -28.53
N SER A 113 7.79 -11.38 -28.35
CA SER A 113 6.80 -10.37 -27.99
C SER A 113 7.08 -9.77 -26.60
N VAL A 114 6.70 -8.51 -26.39
CA VAL A 114 6.72 -7.88 -25.06
C VAL A 114 5.94 -8.71 -24.04
N ASP A 115 4.78 -9.27 -24.43
CA ASP A 115 3.94 -10.10 -23.54
C ASP A 115 4.66 -11.37 -23.07
N ASP A 116 5.34 -12.07 -23.98
CA ASP A 116 6.09 -13.28 -23.65
C ASP A 116 7.32 -12.97 -22.80
N LEU A 117 8.09 -11.93 -23.16
CA LEU A 117 9.23 -11.48 -22.36
C LEU A 117 8.79 -11.12 -20.94
N ASN A 118 7.68 -10.39 -20.82
CA ASN A 118 7.17 -9.98 -19.53
C ASN A 118 6.71 -11.16 -18.66
N LYS A 119 5.99 -12.13 -19.24
CA LYS A 119 5.68 -13.39 -18.55
C LYS A 119 6.94 -14.16 -18.16
N GLY A 120 7.98 -14.18 -19.00
CA GLY A 120 9.28 -14.74 -18.68
C GLY A 120 9.95 -14.08 -17.47
N ILE A 121 9.87 -12.75 -17.35
CA ILE A 121 10.37 -11.98 -16.21
C ILE A 121 9.57 -12.31 -14.94
N ILE A 122 8.25 -12.30 -15.02
CA ILE A 122 7.37 -12.40 -13.85
C ILE A 122 7.31 -13.84 -13.32
N ILE A 123 6.97 -14.80 -14.18
CA ILE A 123 6.65 -16.18 -13.79
C ILE A 123 7.93 -16.98 -13.61
N GLN A 124 8.83 -16.91 -14.60
CA GLN A 124 10.04 -17.72 -14.60
C GLN A 124 11.24 -17.02 -13.96
N SER A 125 11.19 -15.70 -13.81
CA SER A 125 12.31 -14.89 -13.31
C SER A 125 13.49 -14.81 -14.28
N GLY A 126 13.24 -14.80 -15.60
CA GLY A 126 14.27 -14.78 -16.64
C GLY A 126 15.13 -13.52 -16.66
N ASN A 127 16.46 -13.67 -16.51
CA ASN A 127 17.41 -12.56 -16.55
C ASN A 127 17.62 -12.03 -17.97
N ASP A 128 17.67 -12.95 -18.94
CA ASP A 128 17.74 -12.66 -20.37
C ASP A 128 16.57 -11.78 -20.84
N ALA A 129 15.35 -12.12 -20.43
CA ALA A 129 14.17 -11.32 -20.73
C ALA A 129 14.21 -9.93 -20.08
N CYS A 130 14.76 -9.79 -18.87
CA CYS A 130 14.95 -8.48 -18.24
C CYS A 130 15.89 -7.58 -19.07
N VAL A 131 17.00 -8.13 -19.57
CA VAL A 131 17.95 -7.36 -20.40
C VAL A 131 17.32 -6.98 -21.74
N ALA A 132 16.62 -7.90 -22.41
CA ALA A 132 15.91 -7.60 -23.65
C ALA A 132 14.91 -6.45 -23.48
N MET A 133 14.07 -6.50 -22.43
CA MET A 133 13.09 -5.44 -22.16
C MET A 133 13.74 -4.12 -21.75
N ALA A 134 14.82 -4.17 -20.95
CA ALA A 134 15.56 -2.98 -20.53
C ALA A 134 16.16 -2.23 -21.74
N GLU A 135 16.83 -2.97 -22.63
CA GLU A 135 17.39 -2.40 -23.86
C GLU A 135 16.31 -1.91 -24.81
N HIS A 136 15.17 -2.60 -24.91
CA HIS A 136 14.04 -2.16 -25.74
C HIS A 136 13.42 -0.84 -25.26
N ILE A 137 13.25 -0.69 -23.93
CA ILE A 137 12.61 0.48 -23.34
C ILE A 137 13.57 1.68 -23.24
N ALA A 138 14.80 1.45 -22.79
CA ALA A 138 15.73 2.51 -22.40
C ALA A 138 16.98 2.60 -23.28
N GLY A 139 17.12 1.73 -24.29
CA GLY A 139 18.28 1.65 -25.18
C GLY A 139 19.49 0.93 -24.58
N SER A 140 19.63 0.86 -23.26
CA SER A 140 20.69 0.12 -22.55
C SER A 140 20.24 -0.32 -21.15
N THR A 141 20.95 -1.27 -20.55
CA THR A 141 20.71 -1.68 -19.15
C THR A 141 21.05 -0.59 -18.14
N ASP A 142 22.06 0.24 -18.43
CA ASP A 142 22.49 1.32 -17.54
C ASP A 142 21.45 2.43 -17.51
N SER A 143 20.97 2.86 -18.70
CA SER A 143 19.85 3.80 -18.82
C SER A 143 18.59 3.28 -18.12
N PHE A 144 18.34 1.97 -18.19
CA PHE A 144 17.21 1.36 -17.50
C PHE A 144 17.41 1.36 -15.97
N ALA A 145 18.62 1.12 -15.46
CA ALA A 145 18.93 1.24 -14.04
C ALA A 145 18.70 2.67 -13.52
N ASP A 146 19.07 3.70 -14.29
CA ASP A 146 18.75 5.10 -13.98
C ASP A 146 17.23 5.34 -13.89
N MET A 147 16.45 4.75 -14.80
CA MET A 147 14.99 4.78 -14.73
C MET A 147 14.46 4.08 -13.47
N MET A 148 15.02 2.92 -13.10
CA MET A 148 14.66 2.21 -11.86
C MET A 148 14.89 3.06 -10.62
N ASN A 149 16.02 3.75 -10.53
CA ASN A 149 16.34 4.63 -9.40
C ASN A 149 15.48 5.90 -9.38
N THR A 150 15.11 6.42 -10.56
CA THR A 150 14.14 7.52 -10.67
C THR A 150 12.77 7.09 -10.14
N TRP A 151 12.31 5.89 -10.47
CA TRP A 151 11.06 5.34 -9.95
C TRP A 151 11.14 5.03 -8.46
N ALA A 152 12.25 4.46 -7.97
CA ALA A 152 12.47 4.25 -6.53
C ALA A 152 12.29 5.56 -5.74
N THR A 153 12.87 6.65 -6.23
CA THR A 153 12.70 7.99 -5.63
C THR A 153 11.24 8.45 -5.65
N LYS A 154 10.55 8.31 -6.80
CA LYS A 154 9.14 8.71 -6.93
C LYS A 154 8.21 7.91 -6.03
N LEU A 155 8.52 6.64 -5.79
CA LEU A 155 7.77 5.74 -4.92
C LEU A 155 8.13 5.92 -3.43
N GLY A 156 9.17 6.70 -3.12
CA GLY A 156 9.63 6.92 -1.76
C GLY A 156 10.44 5.75 -1.18
N MET A 157 11.04 4.92 -2.03
CA MET A 157 11.96 3.84 -1.65
C MET A 157 13.33 4.44 -1.30
N LYS A 158 13.49 4.87 -0.04
CA LYS A 158 14.62 5.71 0.42
C LYS A 158 15.94 4.94 0.56
N ASP A 159 15.86 3.62 0.67
CA ASP A 159 16.97 2.73 0.96
C ASP A 159 17.10 1.64 -0.11
N SER A 160 16.75 1.99 -1.36
CA SER A 160 16.93 1.15 -2.55
C SER A 160 17.84 1.82 -3.58
N HIS A 161 18.71 1.01 -4.20
CA HIS A 161 19.52 1.39 -5.35
C HIS A 161 19.67 0.19 -6.28
N PHE A 162 19.41 0.40 -7.57
CA PHE A 162 19.42 -0.64 -8.60
C PHE A 162 20.53 -0.36 -9.60
N MET A 163 21.37 -1.37 -9.85
CA MET A 163 22.48 -1.36 -10.80
C MET A 163 22.16 -2.12 -12.09
N ASN A 164 21.14 -2.98 -12.09
CA ASN A 164 20.77 -3.81 -13.24
C ASN A 164 19.28 -4.24 -13.19
N PRO A 165 18.67 -4.63 -14.32
CA PRO A 165 17.23 -4.93 -14.38
C PRO A 165 16.84 -6.30 -13.82
N HIS A 166 17.79 -7.18 -13.52
CA HIS A 166 17.51 -8.56 -13.11
C HIS A 166 17.82 -8.85 -11.63
N GLY A 167 18.64 -8.04 -10.97
CA GLY A 167 19.11 -8.24 -9.60
C GLY A 167 20.23 -9.29 -9.49
N LEU A 168 21.16 -9.31 -10.45
CA LEU A 168 22.43 -9.99 -10.21
C LEU A 168 23.23 -9.14 -9.21
N PHE A 169 24.08 -9.81 -8.42
CA PHE A 169 24.80 -9.16 -7.33
C PHE A 169 25.73 -8.05 -7.82
N ASP A 170 25.69 -6.93 -7.11
CA ASP A 170 26.60 -5.79 -7.20
C ASP A 170 26.58 -5.11 -5.81
N ASP A 171 27.73 -4.64 -5.33
CA ASP A 171 27.86 -4.07 -3.98
C ASP A 171 26.98 -2.83 -3.76
N ASN A 172 26.68 -2.09 -4.83
CA ASN A 172 25.79 -0.93 -4.80
C ASN A 172 24.33 -1.31 -5.13
N HIS A 173 23.99 -2.59 -5.30
CA HIS A 173 22.64 -3.03 -5.64
C HIS A 173 21.92 -3.57 -4.40
N TYR A 174 21.13 -2.72 -3.76
CA TYR A 174 20.50 -3.01 -2.48
C TYR A 174 19.04 -2.53 -2.41
N SER A 175 18.29 -3.09 -1.47
CA SER A 175 16.95 -2.62 -1.09
C SER A 175 16.68 -3.03 0.35
N THR A 176 15.52 -2.66 0.87
CA THR A 176 15.03 -3.09 2.19
C THR A 176 13.72 -3.86 2.07
N ALA A 177 13.32 -4.54 3.15
CA ALA A 177 12.02 -5.21 3.19
C ALA A 177 10.87 -4.19 3.13
N HIS A 178 11.02 -3.04 3.79
CA HIS A 178 10.08 -1.92 3.73
C HIS A 178 9.90 -1.41 2.29
N ASP A 179 10.99 -1.11 1.59
CA ASP A 179 10.92 -0.55 0.24
C ASP A 179 10.38 -1.57 -0.77
N MET A 180 10.64 -2.87 -0.56
CA MET A 180 10.02 -3.94 -1.34
C MET A 180 8.51 -4.07 -1.07
N ALA A 181 8.04 -3.77 0.14
CA ALA A 181 6.61 -3.71 0.44
C ALA A 181 5.95 -2.50 -0.24
N VAL A 182 6.60 -1.34 -0.21
CA VAL A 182 6.18 -0.12 -0.93
C VAL A 182 6.09 -0.39 -2.43
N LEU A 183 7.10 -1.04 -3.03
CA LEU A 183 7.08 -1.42 -4.43
C LEU A 183 5.96 -2.42 -4.74
N GLY A 184 5.75 -3.41 -3.87
CA GLY A 184 4.62 -4.35 -4.00
C GLY A 184 3.27 -3.64 -3.99
N GLN A 185 3.09 -2.68 -3.07
CA GLN A 185 1.89 -1.87 -2.98
C GLN A 185 1.68 -1.03 -4.24
N ALA A 186 2.74 -0.38 -4.75
CA ALA A 186 2.70 0.40 -5.97
C ALA A 186 2.36 -0.46 -7.19
N LEU A 187 2.92 -1.67 -7.28
CA LEU A 187 2.67 -2.58 -8.40
C LEU A 187 1.19 -3.02 -8.44
N ILE A 188 0.58 -3.31 -7.28
CA ILE A 188 -0.85 -3.62 -7.18
C ILE A 188 -1.72 -2.41 -7.53
N ARG A 189 -1.34 -1.21 -7.08
CA ARG A 189 -2.13 0.02 -7.18
C ARG A 189 -2.06 0.67 -8.56
N ASP A 190 -0.87 0.84 -9.10
CA ASP A 190 -0.60 1.70 -10.25
C ASP A 190 -0.65 0.95 -11.57
N VAL A 191 -0.30 -0.34 -11.56
CA VAL A 191 -0.23 -1.20 -12.75
C VAL A 191 -0.98 -2.53 -12.53
N PRO A 192 -2.29 -2.50 -12.22
CA PRO A 192 -3.04 -3.71 -11.85
C PRO A 192 -3.10 -4.77 -12.96
N GLU A 193 -3.08 -4.39 -14.24
CA GLU A 193 -3.03 -5.35 -15.35
C GLU A 193 -1.67 -6.06 -15.46
N GLU A 194 -0.60 -5.40 -15.03
CA GLU A 194 0.73 -6.01 -14.87
C GLU A 194 0.73 -6.97 -13.67
N TYR A 195 0.16 -6.53 -12.54
CA TYR A 195 0.05 -7.32 -11.32
C TYR A 195 -0.65 -8.67 -11.53
N LYS A 196 -1.72 -8.70 -12.34
CA LYS A 196 -2.49 -9.93 -12.61
C LYS A 196 -1.62 -11.09 -13.11
N ILE A 197 -0.53 -10.81 -13.82
CA ILE A 197 0.38 -11.83 -14.36
C ILE A 197 1.05 -12.64 -13.24
N TYR A 198 1.30 -12.03 -12.07
CA TYR A 198 1.96 -12.69 -10.94
C TYR A 198 1.17 -13.87 -10.37
N SER A 199 -0.15 -13.92 -10.58
CA SER A 199 -1.03 -15.00 -10.17
C SER A 199 -1.02 -16.21 -11.13
N GLN A 200 -0.43 -16.07 -12.32
CA GLN A 200 -0.33 -17.17 -13.29
C GLN A 200 0.64 -18.23 -12.76
N LYS A 201 0.16 -19.48 -12.70
CA LYS A 201 0.90 -20.61 -12.12
C LYS A 201 1.95 -21.20 -13.05
N ASP A 202 1.76 -21.03 -14.34
CA ASP A 202 2.69 -21.49 -15.35
C ASP A 202 2.59 -20.64 -16.62
N PHE A 203 3.63 -20.76 -17.44
CA PHE A 203 3.76 -20.11 -18.73
C PHE A 203 4.51 -21.04 -19.67
N GLN A 204 4.02 -21.17 -20.90
CA GLN A 204 4.68 -21.97 -21.93
C GLN A 204 5.33 -21.05 -22.96
N PHE A 205 6.63 -21.27 -23.19
CA PHE A 205 7.39 -20.59 -24.22
C PHE A 205 8.29 -21.57 -24.95
N ASN A 206 8.32 -21.49 -26.28
CA ASN A 206 9.15 -22.34 -27.15
C ASN A 206 8.97 -23.86 -26.87
N GLY A 207 7.73 -24.29 -26.60
CA GLY A 207 7.39 -25.68 -26.28
C GLY A 207 7.78 -26.13 -24.86
N ILE A 208 8.29 -25.23 -24.01
CA ILE A 208 8.71 -25.53 -22.63
C ILE A 208 7.75 -24.84 -21.66
N THR A 209 7.04 -25.65 -20.86
CA THR A 209 6.20 -25.15 -19.77
C THR A 209 7.05 -24.87 -18.54
N GLN A 210 6.86 -23.70 -17.95
CA GLN A 210 7.62 -23.21 -16.82
C GLN A 210 6.70 -22.76 -15.70
N HIS A 211 6.96 -23.24 -14.49
CA HIS A 211 6.11 -22.97 -13.35
C HIS A 211 6.55 -21.72 -12.59
N ASN A 212 5.57 -21.01 -12.04
CA ASN A 212 5.81 -19.89 -11.15
C ASN A 212 6.58 -20.36 -9.91
N ARG A 213 7.60 -19.60 -9.53
CA ARG A 213 8.46 -19.92 -8.39
C ARG A 213 7.82 -19.61 -7.04
N ASN A 214 6.71 -18.86 -7.02
CA ASN A 214 6.00 -18.52 -5.79
C ASN A 214 5.11 -19.69 -5.32
N ARG A 215 5.66 -20.56 -4.47
CA ARG A 215 4.95 -21.71 -3.89
C ARG A 215 3.61 -21.37 -3.23
N LEU A 216 3.47 -20.15 -2.70
CA LEU A 216 2.23 -19.74 -2.03
C LEU A 216 1.01 -19.63 -2.96
N LEU A 217 1.20 -19.55 -4.29
CA LEU A 217 0.09 -19.59 -5.25
C LEU A 217 -0.67 -20.93 -5.25
N TRP A 218 -0.06 -21.99 -4.70
CA TRP A 218 -0.70 -23.30 -4.54
C TRP A 218 -1.24 -23.54 -3.14
N ASP A 219 -1.08 -22.57 -2.23
CA ASP A 219 -1.65 -22.67 -0.89
C ASP A 219 -3.17 -22.50 -0.96
N THR A 220 -3.92 -23.44 -0.36
CA THR A 220 -5.39 -23.43 -0.38
C THR A 220 -6.01 -22.75 0.85
N SER A 221 -5.19 -22.38 1.83
CA SER A 221 -5.64 -21.71 3.07
C SER A 221 -5.58 -20.18 3.00
N LEU A 222 -4.81 -19.63 2.06
CA LEU A 222 -4.72 -18.20 1.79
C LEU A 222 -5.03 -17.92 0.32
N ASN A 223 -5.67 -16.78 0.02
CA ASN A 223 -5.84 -16.32 -1.35
C ASN A 223 -4.64 -15.46 -1.77
N VAL A 224 -3.54 -16.12 -2.14
CA VAL A 224 -2.29 -15.48 -2.56
C VAL A 224 -2.32 -15.25 -4.06
N ASP A 225 -2.01 -14.02 -4.49
CA ASP A 225 -2.02 -13.63 -5.90
C ASP A 225 -0.69 -13.00 -6.38
N GLY A 226 0.35 -13.03 -5.54
CA GLY A 226 1.67 -12.51 -5.86
C GLY A 226 2.66 -12.64 -4.69
N ILE A 227 3.86 -12.07 -4.75
CA ILE A 227 4.41 -11.32 -5.89
C ILE A 227 5.65 -12.06 -6.41
N LYS A 228 6.82 -11.88 -5.79
CA LYS A 228 8.08 -12.32 -6.39
C LYS A 228 9.01 -13.03 -5.40
N THR A 229 9.67 -14.07 -5.87
CA THR A 229 10.77 -14.74 -5.16
C THR A 229 12.14 -14.20 -5.59
N GLY A 230 13.11 -14.24 -4.67
CA GLY A 230 14.52 -13.95 -4.93
C GLY A 230 15.44 -14.91 -4.16
N HIS A 231 16.62 -15.16 -4.68
CA HIS A 231 17.66 -15.92 -3.97
C HIS A 231 19.03 -15.40 -4.40
N VAL A 232 19.90 -15.20 -3.43
CA VAL A 232 21.32 -14.91 -3.64
C VAL A 232 22.12 -15.48 -2.47
N SER A 233 23.31 -16.00 -2.74
CA SER A 233 24.12 -16.77 -1.80
C SER A 233 24.43 -16.04 -0.50
N GLU A 234 24.60 -14.73 -0.56
CA GLU A 234 25.09 -13.89 0.54
C GLU A 234 24.05 -13.73 1.65
N ILE A 235 22.76 -13.77 1.30
CA ILE A 235 21.68 -13.58 2.27
C ILE A 235 20.67 -14.72 2.33
N GLY A 236 20.55 -15.55 1.30
CA GLY A 236 19.61 -16.67 1.24
C GLY A 236 18.37 -16.36 0.39
N TYR A 237 17.21 -16.79 0.89
CA TYR A 237 15.96 -16.82 0.12
C TYR A 237 15.00 -15.70 0.55
N ASN A 238 14.50 -14.96 -0.44
CA ASN A 238 13.61 -13.82 -0.29
C ASN A 238 12.23 -14.09 -0.93
N LEU A 239 11.19 -13.45 -0.41
CA LEU A 239 9.82 -13.46 -0.94
C LEU A 239 9.11 -12.14 -0.61
N VAL A 240 8.53 -11.50 -1.63
CA VAL A 240 7.41 -10.57 -1.46
C VAL A 240 6.14 -11.33 -1.82
N ALA A 241 5.21 -11.44 -0.88
CA ALA A 241 3.92 -12.08 -1.08
C ALA A 241 2.78 -11.10 -0.83
N SER A 242 1.66 -11.29 -1.52
CA SER A 242 0.43 -10.55 -1.27
C SER A 242 -0.75 -11.51 -1.28
N ALA A 243 -1.67 -11.29 -0.35
CA ALA A 243 -2.88 -12.09 -0.23
C ALA A 243 -4.07 -11.22 0.13
N THR A 244 -5.27 -11.74 -0.14
CA THR A 244 -6.52 -11.17 0.35
C THR A 244 -7.29 -12.14 1.23
N ASN A 245 -8.22 -11.60 2.02
CA ASN A 245 -9.21 -12.40 2.74
C ASN A 245 -10.64 -12.10 2.25
N LYS A 246 -11.63 -12.82 2.79
CA LYS A 246 -13.04 -12.69 2.41
C LYS A 246 -13.66 -11.33 2.76
N GLU A 247 -13.08 -10.59 3.68
CA GLU A 247 -13.58 -9.27 4.12
C GLU A 247 -12.99 -8.14 3.26
N GLY A 248 -12.16 -8.45 2.27
CA GLY A 248 -11.58 -7.49 1.36
C GLY A 248 -10.25 -6.88 1.84
N MET A 249 -9.74 -7.29 3.01
CA MET A 249 -8.41 -6.89 3.49
C MET A 249 -7.34 -7.48 2.57
N ARG A 250 -6.32 -6.68 2.24
CA ARG A 250 -5.15 -7.11 1.48
C ARG A 250 -3.88 -6.83 2.28
N LEU A 251 -3.05 -7.85 2.42
CA LEU A 251 -1.78 -7.77 3.13
C LEU A 251 -0.63 -8.05 2.17
N ILE A 252 0.48 -7.34 2.39
CA ILE A 252 1.76 -7.54 1.71
C ILE A 252 2.76 -7.98 2.77
N SER A 253 3.36 -9.16 2.60
CA SER A 253 4.49 -9.61 3.42
C SER A 253 5.77 -9.59 2.60
N VAL A 254 6.86 -9.16 3.24
CA VAL A 254 8.21 -9.29 2.68
C VAL A 254 9.06 -10.02 3.70
N VAL A 255 9.73 -11.06 3.24
CA VAL A 255 10.67 -11.85 4.04
C VAL A 255 11.98 -11.94 3.25
N MET A 256 13.09 -11.55 3.88
CA MET A 256 14.41 -11.54 3.29
C MET A 256 15.41 -12.35 4.12
N GLY A 257 16.21 -13.15 3.42
CA GLY A 257 17.29 -13.93 4.01
C GLY A 257 16.85 -15.09 4.88
N THR A 258 16.00 -15.96 4.34
CA THR A 258 15.68 -17.27 4.96
C THR A 258 16.63 -18.36 4.45
N GLU A 259 16.72 -19.49 5.16
CA GLU A 259 17.67 -20.57 4.87
C GLU A 259 17.28 -21.45 3.67
N SER A 260 16.00 -21.49 3.28
CA SER A 260 15.56 -22.31 2.15
C SER A 260 14.30 -21.77 1.47
N GLU A 261 14.04 -22.24 0.25
CA GLU A 261 12.81 -21.94 -0.47
C GLU A 261 11.55 -22.35 0.30
N ARG A 262 11.60 -23.45 1.06
CA ARG A 262 10.46 -23.88 1.88
C ARG A 262 10.23 -22.91 3.03
N VAL A 263 11.30 -22.56 3.75
CA VAL A 263 11.24 -21.65 4.91
C VAL A 263 10.70 -20.29 4.47
N ARG A 264 11.17 -19.71 3.35
CA ARG A 264 10.64 -18.41 2.86
C ARG A 264 9.11 -18.40 2.71
N ALA A 265 8.54 -19.48 2.19
CA ALA A 265 7.11 -19.60 1.95
C ALA A 265 6.35 -19.81 3.27
N ASP A 266 6.82 -20.72 4.12
CA ASP A 266 6.22 -21.01 5.43
C ASP A 266 6.22 -19.76 6.33
N GLU A 267 7.33 -19.01 6.37
CA GLU A 267 7.44 -17.77 7.15
C GLU A 267 6.54 -16.64 6.61
N SER A 268 6.46 -16.48 5.29
CA SER A 268 5.55 -15.49 4.69
C SER A 268 4.08 -15.84 4.95
N LYS A 269 3.73 -17.13 4.91
CA LYS A 269 2.40 -17.62 5.27
C LYS A 269 2.07 -17.35 6.74
N LYS A 270 3.02 -17.55 7.67
CA LYS A 270 2.83 -17.24 9.10
C LYS A 270 2.50 -15.76 9.31
N LEU A 271 3.24 -14.85 8.67
CA LEU A 271 2.97 -13.40 8.73
C LEU A 271 1.57 -13.06 8.20
N LEU A 272 1.22 -13.52 7.00
CA LEU A 272 -0.09 -13.24 6.40
C LEU A 272 -1.24 -13.79 7.25
N THR A 273 -1.10 -15.03 7.74
CA THR A 273 -2.11 -15.67 8.59
C THR A 273 -2.28 -14.91 9.92
N TYR A 274 -1.18 -14.46 10.54
CA TYR A 274 -1.21 -13.63 11.73
C TYR A 274 -1.95 -12.32 11.48
N GLY A 275 -1.59 -11.61 10.41
CA GLY A 275 -2.23 -10.34 10.02
C GLY A 275 -3.74 -10.49 9.87
N PHE A 276 -4.20 -11.45 9.05
CA PHE A 276 -5.63 -11.66 8.84
C PHE A 276 -6.37 -12.10 10.11
N ARG A 277 -5.70 -12.80 11.03
CA ARG A 277 -6.31 -13.28 12.27
C ARG A 277 -6.53 -12.16 13.30
N PHE A 278 -5.59 -11.22 13.41
CA PHE A 278 -5.61 -10.23 14.50
C PHE A 278 -5.94 -8.81 14.04
N PHE A 279 -5.85 -8.53 12.75
CA PHE A 279 -6.15 -7.21 12.19
C PHE A 279 -7.32 -7.30 11.22
N GLN A 280 -7.94 -6.15 11.02
CA GLN A 280 -8.93 -5.92 9.98
C GLN A 280 -8.75 -4.50 9.43
N THR A 281 -9.04 -4.34 8.15
CA THR A 281 -9.04 -3.03 7.50
C THR A 281 -10.47 -2.63 7.20
N LEU A 282 -10.84 -1.45 7.69
CA LEU A 282 -12.15 -0.86 7.52
C LEU A 282 -12.02 0.40 6.67
N THR A 283 -13.02 0.66 5.83
CA THR A 283 -13.12 1.90 5.06
C THR A 283 -14.30 2.71 5.60
N PRO A 284 -14.16 3.41 6.75
CA PRO A 284 -15.24 4.18 7.35
C PRO A 284 -15.79 5.27 6.42
N TYR A 285 -14.95 5.82 5.53
CA TYR A 285 -15.37 6.84 4.58
C TYR A 285 -14.98 6.45 3.16
N LYS A 286 -15.98 6.42 2.28
CA LYS A 286 -15.80 6.19 0.85
C LYS A 286 -15.78 7.52 0.10
N ALA A 287 -14.94 7.60 -0.92
CA ALA A 287 -14.85 8.75 -1.82
C ALA A 287 -16.23 9.13 -2.35
N GLY A 288 -16.54 10.44 -2.34
CA GLY A 288 -17.79 10.96 -2.86
C GLY A 288 -19.04 10.70 -2.01
N THR A 289 -18.91 10.03 -0.87
CA THR A 289 -20.02 9.85 0.08
C THR A 289 -20.16 11.09 0.96
N GLU A 290 -21.39 11.58 1.11
CA GLU A 290 -21.71 12.67 2.03
C GLU A 290 -21.39 12.26 3.47
N LEU A 291 -20.49 13.00 4.12
CA LEU A 291 -20.14 12.81 5.52
C LEU A 291 -20.87 13.79 6.44
N VAL A 292 -20.95 15.04 6.00
CA VAL A 292 -21.63 16.10 6.74
C VAL A 292 -22.20 17.13 5.78
N ASN A 293 -23.37 17.68 6.12
CA ASN A 293 -23.95 18.82 5.43
C ASN A 293 -23.76 20.07 6.29
N GLN A 294 -23.06 21.08 5.78
CA GLN A 294 -22.69 22.28 6.53
C GLN A 294 -23.36 23.52 5.96
N LYS A 295 -23.67 24.48 6.83
CA LYS A 295 -24.14 25.80 6.40
C LYS A 295 -23.04 26.49 5.59
N ILE A 296 -23.43 27.09 4.48
CA ILE A 296 -22.58 27.96 3.68
C ILE A 296 -23.23 29.33 3.56
N TRP A 297 -22.42 30.38 3.68
CA TRP A 297 -22.87 31.75 3.54
C TRP A 297 -22.62 32.28 2.13
N MET A 298 -23.39 33.30 1.76
CA MET A 298 -23.26 34.02 0.49
C MET A 298 -23.53 33.15 -0.75
N GLY A 299 -24.08 31.95 -0.56
CA GLY A 299 -24.27 30.96 -1.62
C GLY A 299 -25.64 31.03 -2.29
N ASP A 300 -25.73 30.42 -3.47
CA ASP A 300 -26.99 30.10 -4.15
C ASP A 300 -27.74 28.93 -3.48
N LYS A 301 -27.04 28.20 -2.61
CA LYS A 301 -27.55 27.15 -1.72
C LYS A 301 -27.33 27.54 -0.26
N PRO A 302 -28.22 27.12 0.66
CA PRO A 302 -28.07 27.40 2.10
C PRO A 302 -27.07 26.45 2.80
N THR A 303 -26.78 25.30 2.19
CA THR A 303 -25.86 24.30 2.73
C THR A 303 -25.01 23.69 1.62
N VAL A 304 -23.91 23.04 1.99
CA VAL A 304 -23.02 22.31 1.10
C VAL A 304 -22.70 20.93 1.68
N LYS A 305 -22.80 19.90 0.83
CA LYS A 305 -22.38 18.54 1.16
C LYS A 305 -20.86 18.44 1.18
N LEU A 306 -20.32 17.95 2.28
CA LEU A 306 -18.89 17.71 2.46
C LEU A 306 -18.61 16.22 2.61
N GLY A 307 -17.43 15.81 2.15
CA GLY A 307 -16.96 14.43 2.28
C GLY A 307 -15.48 14.31 1.96
N VAL A 308 -15.05 13.14 1.50
CA VAL A 308 -13.66 12.86 1.10
C VAL A 308 -13.58 12.59 -0.40
N ASP A 309 -12.45 12.96 -1.01
CA ASP A 309 -12.16 12.71 -2.43
C ASP A 309 -11.53 11.34 -2.69
N LYS A 310 -11.05 10.68 -1.63
CA LYS A 310 -10.46 9.34 -1.65
C LYS A 310 -11.01 8.50 -0.49
N ASP A 311 -11.03 7.19 -0.69
CA ASP A 311 -11.38 6.25 0.38
C ASP A 311 -10.41 6.41 1.56
N VAL A 312 -10.97 6.53 2.76
CA VAL A 312 -10.19 6.58 4.00
C VAL A 312 -10.29 5.23 4.66
N ALA A 313 -9.24 4.42 4.50
CA ALA A 313 -9.10 3.14 5.16
C ALA A 313 -8.33 3.27 6.48
N VAL A 314 -8.65 2.43 7.45
CA VAL A 314 -7.93 2.28 8.72
C VAL A 314 -7.72 0.80 9.03
N THR A 315 -6.52 0.45 9.50
CA THR A 315 -6.20 -0.90 9.94
C THR A 315 -6.15 -0.92 11.46
N ILE A 316 -6.97 -1.78 12.06
CA ILE A 316 -7.11 -1.87 13.52
C ILE A 316 -7.01 -3.32 13.96
N THR A 317 -6.77 -3.53 15.26
CA THR A 317 -6.94 -4.87 15.83
C THR A 317 -8.42 -5.25 15.78
N ARG A 318 -8.69 -6.52 15.47
CA ARG A 318 -10.05 -7.06 15.48
C ARG A 318 -10.71 -6.85 16.85
N GLY A 319 -12.00 -6.52 16.83
CA GLY A 319 -12.77 -6.21 18.04
C GLY A 319 -12.69 -4.74 18.49
N GLN A 320 -11.92 -3.89 17.81
CA GLN A 320 -11.84 -2.45 18.12
C GLN A 320 -12.76 -1.56 17.25
N ALA A 321 -13.59 -2.14 16.38
CA ALA A 321 -14.40 -1.37 15.44
C ALA A 321 -15.33 -0.37 16.14
N ASP A 322 -16.00 -0.79 17.23
CA ASP A 322 -16.95 0.04 17.99
C ASP A 322 -16.28 1.21 18.73
N LYS A 323 -14.94 1.20 18.83
CA LYS A 323 -14.14 2.26 19.45
C LYS A 323 -13.70 3.33 18.45
N LEU A 324 -13.94 3.12 17.16
CA LEU A 324 -13.65 4.11 16.13
C LEU A 324 -14.62 5.30 16.24
N LYS A 325 -14.05 6.50 16.23
CA LYS A 325 -14.80 7.75 16.21
C LYS A 325 -14.37 8.62 15.06
N ALA A 326 -15.37 9.23 14.44
CA ALA A 326 -15.26 10.29 13.47
C ALA A 326 -15.11 11.64 14.15
N ASP A 327 -14.19 12.47 13.68
CA ASP A 327 -14.17 13.90 13.99
C ASP A 327 -13.87 14.69 12.72
N PHE A 328 -14.33 15.93 12.64
CA PHE A 328 -13.97 16.82 11.54
C PHE A 328 -13.79 18.25 12.03
N GLN A 329 -12.93 18.98 11.32
CA GLN A 329 -12.62 20.37 11.60
C GLN A 329 -12.66 21.15 10.30
N LEU A 330 -13.41 22.25 10.28
CA LEU A 330 -13.38 23.22 9.18
C LEU A 330 -12.22 24.20 9.38
N ASP A 331 -11.57 24.58 8.29
CA ASP A 331 -10.46 25.54 8.34
C ASP A 331 -10.97 26.96 8.64
N SER A 332 -12.17 27.28 8.15
CA SER A 332 -12.87 28.52 8.41
C SER A 332 -14.37 28.34 8.21
N GLU A 333 -15.15 29.38 8.53
CA GLU A 333 -16.55 29.46 8.15
C GLU A 333 -16.71 29.41 6.61
N LEU A 334 -17.66 28.62 6.12
CA LEU A 334 -17.84 28.37 4.69
C LEU A 334 -18.54 29.56 4.02
N LYS A 335 -17.95 30.05 2.93
CA LYS A 335 -18.49 31.13 2.10
C LYS A 335 -18.40 30.75 0.64
N ALA A 336 -19.44 31.05 -0.13
CA ALA A 336 -19.41 30.91 -1.57
C ALA A 336 -18.50 31.99 -2.21
N PRO A 337 -17.95 31.74 -3.42
CA PRO A 337 -18.09 30.50 -4.19
C PRO A 337 -17.23 29.35 -3.64
N LEU A 338 -17.72 28.11 -3.77
CA LEU A 338 -16.97 26.89 -3.52
C LEU A 338 -16.98 26.00 -4.77
N THR A 339 -15.81 25.54 -5.20
CA THR A 339 -15.70 24.56 -6.29
C THR A 339 -15.80 23.13 -5.76
N LYS A 340 -16.35 22.22 -6.56
CA LYS A 340 -16.35 20.80 -6.23
C LYS A 340 -14.91 20.30 -6.08
N GLY A 341 -14.63 19.59 -4.99
CA GLY A 341 -13.30 19.11 -4.64
C GLY A 341 -12.44 20.11 -3.87
N GLN A 342 -12.91 21.34 -3.66
CA GLN A 342 -12.21 22.30 -2.82
C GLN A 342 -12.12 21.78 -1.39
N GLN A 343 -10.91 21.73 -0.85
CA GLN A 343 -10.68 21.43 0.55
C GLN A 343 -11.18 22.58 1.43
N VAL A 344 -11.94 22.24 2.45
CA VAL A 344 -12.55 23.18 3.40
C VAL A 344 -12.27 22.82 4.86
N GLY A 345 -11.50 21.77 5.09
CA GLY A 345 -11.19 21.26 6.40
C GLY A 345 -10.49 19.92 6.36
N THR A 346 -10.62 19.20 7.46
CA THR A 346 -10.03 17.87 7.66
C THR A 346 -11.01 16.96 8.40
N VAL A 347 -11.11 15.70 7.97
CA VAL A 347 -11.67 14.60 8.76
C VAL A 347 -10.56 13.81 9.45
N SER A 348 -10.76 13.44 10.72
CA SER A 348 -9.88 12.54 11.45
C SER A 348 -10.65 11.32 11.95
N VAL A 349 -10.00 10.16 11.90
CA VAL A 349 -10.48 8.92 12.50
C VAL A 349 -9.67 8.69 13.77
N LYS A 350 -10.37 8.57 14.90
CA LYS A 350 -9.77 8.34 16.21
C LYS A 350 -10.12 6.95 16.73
N LEU A 351 -9.16 6.28 17.35
CA LEU A 351 -9.34 5.03 18.07
C LEU A 351 -8.94 5.26 19.53
N ASP A 352 -9.86 5.03 20.47
CA ASP A 352 -9.65 5.31 21.91
C ASP A 352 -9.11 6.74 22.15
N GLY A 353 -9.59 7.71 21.37
CA GLY A 353 -9.20 9.13 21.45
C GLY A 353 -7.92 9.51 20.70
N LYS A 354 -7.13 8.55 20.25
CA LYS A 354 -5.91 8.79 19.44
C LYS A 354 -6.25 8.83 17.96
N GLU A 355 -5.80 9.87 17.25
CA GLU A 355 -5.91 9.93 15.79
C GLU A 355 -5.09 8.81 15.14
N ILE A 356 -5.74 8.03 14.27
CA ILE A 356 -5.13 6.92 13.51
C ILE A 356 -5.17 7.12 12.00
N ALA A 357 -6.02 8.02 11.51
CA ALA A 357 -6.02 8.47 10.12
C ALA A 357 -6.57 9.88 9.99
N LYS A 358 -6.17 10.56 8.92
CA LYS A 358 -6.55 11.93 8.60
C LYS A 358 -6.72 12.08 7.09
N ALA A 359 -7.74 12.80 6.65
CA ALA A 359 -7.96 13.08 5.23
C ALA A 359 -8.56 14.48 5.00
N PRO A 360 -8.32 15.09 3.83
CA PRO A 360 -8.96 16.35 3.45
C PRO A 360 -10.49 16.22 3.48
N LEU A 361 -11.17 17.18 4.11
CA LEU A 361 -12.62 17.35 3.96
C LEU A 361 -12.86 18.29 2.79
N VAL A 362 -13.58 17.82 1.78
CA VAL A 362 -13.80 18.54 0.51
C VAL A 362 -15.28 18.78 0.24
N ALA A 363 -15.58 19.83 -0.54
CA ALA A 363 -16.92 20.05 -1.07
C ALA A 363 -17.27 19.00 -2.14
N LEU A 364 -18.39 18.30 -2.00
CA LEU A 364 -18.85 17.28 -2.95
C LEU A 364 -19.64 17.84 -4.12
N GLU A 365 -20.03 19.10 -4.01
CA GLU A 365 -20.78 19.85 -5.01
C GLU A 365 -20.25 21.27 -5.12
N GLU A 366 -20.55 21.92 -6.24
CA GLU A 366 -20.27 23.33 -6.43
C GLU A 366 -21.37 24.18 -5.76
N VAL A 367 -20.96 25.33 -5.23
CA VAL A 367 -21.86 26.37 -4.69
C VAL A 367 -21.44 27.70 -5.29
N GLN A 368 -22.35 28.32 -6.03
CA GLN A 368 -22.12 29.64 -6.64
C GLN A 368 -22.47 30.75 -5.65
N GLU A 369 -22.06 31.98 -5.96
CA GLU A 369 -22.56 33.13 -5.21
C GLU A 369 -24.09 33.24 -5.33
N GLY A 370 -24.74 33.52 -4.20
CA GLY A 370 -26.16 33.81 -4.14
C GLY A 370 -26.51 35.15 -4.79
N ASN A 371 -27.80 35.40 -4.96
CA ASN A 371 -28.27 36.69 -5.45
C ASN A 371 -28.00 37.82 -4.43
N LEU A 372 -28.09 39.08 -4.87
CA LEU A 372 -27.77 40.25 -4.02
C LEU A 372 -28.58 40.28 -2.71
N LEU A 373 -29.86 39.88 -2.75
CA LEU A 373 -30.72 39.88 -1.56
C LEU A 373 -30.29 38.82 -0.55
N SER A 374 -29.98 37.59 -1.00
CA SER A 374 -29.52 36.52 -0.10
C SER A 374 -28.18 36.87 0.52
N ARG A 375 -27.26 37.47 -0.25
CA ARG A 375 -25.95 37.91 0.24
C ARG A 375 -26.04 39.04 1.26
N VAL A 376 -26.92 40.03 1.04
CA VAL A 376 -27.15 41.10 2.02
C VAL A 376 -27.75 40.55 3.31
N TRP A 377 -28.71 39.63 3.21
CA TRP A 377 -29.29 38.98 4.38
C TRP A 377 -28.26 38.16 5.17
N ASP A 378 -27.46 37.36 4.47
CA ASP A 378 -26.37 36.58 5.05
C ASP A 378 -25.34 37.48 5.74
N TYR A 379 -24.98 38.60 5.11
CA TYR A 379 -24.07 39.59 5.70
C TYR A 379 -24.61 40.14 7.03
N LEU A 380 -25.89 40.54 7.08
CA LEU A 380 -26.53 41.04 8.30
C LEU A 380 -26.56 39.97 9.40
N MET A 381 -26.88 38.73 9.05
CA MET A 381 -26.92 37.62 10.00
C MET A 381 -25.52 37.29 10.55
N MET A 382 -24.49 37.30 9.70
CA MET A 382 -23.10 37.13 10.12
C MET A 382 -22.64 38.28 11.04
N LEU A 383 -23.04 39.52 10.76
CA LEU A 383 -22.74 40.68 11.60
C LEU A 383 -23.34 40.51 13.01
N ILE A 384 -24.63 40.15 13.09
CA ILE A 384 -25.31 39.89 14.38
C ILE A 384 -24.60 38.76 15.13
N GLN A 385 -24.24 37.66 14.45
CA GLN A 385 -23.55 36.53 15.06
C GLN A 385 -22.15 36.90 15.59
N SER A 386 -21.45 37.82 14.92
CA SER A 386 -20.15 38.34 15.38
C SER A 386 -20.25 39.25 16.60
N LEU A 387 -21.39 39.92 16.81
CA LEU A 387 -21.65 40.78 17.96
C LEU A 387 -22.08 40.01 19.22
N LEU A 388 -22.47 38.74 19.07
CA LEU A 388 -22.94 37.86 20.14
C LEU A 388 -21.88 36.84 20.61
N LYS A 389 -20.75 36.75 19.91
CA LYS A 389 -19.54 36.02 20.35
C LYS A 389 -18.64 36.96 21.12
#